data_AF-A0A832GZ71-F1
#
_entry.id   AF-A0A832GZ71-F1
#
_cell.length_a   1.000
_cell.length_b   1.000
_cell.length_c   1.000
_cell.angle_alpha   90.00
_cell.angle_beta   90.00
_cell.angle_gamma   90.00
#
_symmetry.space_group_name_H-M   'P 1'
#
loop_
_entity.id
_entity.type
_entity.pdbx_description
1 polymer ?
#
loop_
_entity_poly.entity_id
_entity_poly.type
_entity_poly.pdbx_seq_one_letter_code
_entity_poly.pdbx_strand_id
1 'polypeptide(L)'
;MKPKYERETLKQYNNFYNAMEVLEYIKNRSVPSIGLLTRAYGQSKAGIIQEIFENYFDVNFKPWLKVREHDYTAPDEVFSARTNLEEDENYQRIHASILYNVVPDLEDLRKFYGPYSESVKKIFEQYIYLQLKRKCNISSASHLNRVGGVAIELNFNVAGCFEYGAIAAMHDAIEDLLPLARDGYRRKYDIENYKEFLDEYIPFVLQPYVKTLTNHYDLILGYTIRYLREKDRFINISNILEVLEMLISKRLDEIDEYIIELHSVLINSEFDEEQDLIDQIKWKCYKDLYLKGIAEKSIKDSNYRLFEIKGIDLSDNFHGKDSLSIDGKIRSMNKNIIWGKLGYGFHSTWTPLNNHIREAIEEVYISAENIILRDLFEPQSTLDFITATLIKFSLLEEVFYI
;
A
#
# COMPACT_ATOMS: atom_id res chain seq x y z
N MET A 1 -12.97 7.38 5.48
CA MET A 1 -12.99 8.18 6.73
C MET A 1 -11.56 8.31 7.24
N LYS A 2 -11.07 9.52 7.54
CA LYS A 2 -9.71 9.74 8.06
C LYS A 2 -9.56 9.12 9.46
N PRO A 3 -8.41 8.54 9.82
CA PRO A 3 -8.19 7.92 11.14
C PRO A 3 -8.45 8.86 12.33
N LYS A 4 -8.23 10.17 12.17
CA LYS A 4 -8.57 11.20 13.18
C LYS A 4 -10.06 11.21 13.51
N TYR A 5 -10.95 11.09 12.53
CA TYR A 5 -12.41 11.06 12.76
C TYR A 5 -12.88 9.73 13.36
N GLU A 6 -12.23 8.63 13.00
CA GLU A 6 -12.45 7.34 13.65
C GLU A 6 -12.15 7.43 15.15
N ARG A 7 -11.07 8.11 15.55
CA ARG A 7 -10.72 8.33 16.96
C ARG A 7 -11.81 9.08 17.72
N GLU A 8 -12.44 10.09 17.12
CA GLU A 8 -13.57 10.79 17.75
C GLU A 8 -14.76 9.86 18.01
N THR A 9 -14.97 8.86 17.14
CA THR A 9 -16.00 7.84 17.36
C THR A 9 -15.62 6.92 18.53
N LEU A 10 -14.35 6.54 18.64
CA LEU A 10 -13.86 5.70 19.74
C LEU A 10 -13.94 6.39 21.11
N LYS A 11 -13.91 7.73 21.18
CA LYS A 11 -14.09 8.49 22.43
C LYS A 11 -15.45 8.28 23.09
N GLN A 12 -16.44 7.79 22.35
CA GLN A 12 -17.78 7.51 22.88
C GLN A 12 -17.81 6.25 23.77
N TYR A 13 -16.76 5.43 23.76
CA TYR A 13 -16.67 4.25 24.60
C TYR A 13 -16.26 4.60 26.03
N ASN A 14 -16.99 4.08 27.02
CA ASN A 14 -16.80 4.40 28.45
C ASN A 14 -15.38 4.12 28.99
N ASN A 15 -14.63 3.22 28.35
CA ASN A 15 -13.27 2.87 28.78
C ASN A 15 -12.16 3.60 28.01
N PHE A 16 -12.52 4.54 27.12
CA PHE A 16 -11.61 5.16 26.15
C PHE A 16 -10.28 5.62 26.76
N TYR A 17 -10.37 6.45 27.78
CA TYR A 17 -9.21 7.07 28.41
C TYR A 17 -8.31 6.08 29.14
N ASN A 18 -8.88 5.02 29.75
CA ASN A 18 -8.07 3.99 30.39
C ASN A 18 -7.27 3.18 29.36
N ALA A 19 -7.86 2.81 28.21
CA ALA A 19 -7.07 2.09 27.21
C ALA A 19 -6.06 2.97 26.49
N MET A 20 -6.33 4.28 26.34
CA MET A 20 -5.31 5.23 25.90
C MET A 20 -4.12 5.20 26.86
N GLU A 21 -4.37 5.25 28.17
CA GLU A 21 -3.32 5.14 29.18
C GLU A 21 -2.58 3.79 29.08
N VAL A 22 -3.29 2.67 28.92
CA VAL A 22 -2.68 1.34 28.69
C VAL A 22 -1.84 1.30 27.41
N LEU A 23 -2.32 1.89 26.31
CA LEU A 23 -1.59 1.99 25.05
C LEU A 23 -0.29 2.80 25.23
N GLU A 24 -0.30 3.89 26.01
CA GLU A 24 0.94 4.61 26.32
C GLU A 24 1.94 3.73 27.07
N TYR A 25 1.48 2.93 28.05
CA TYR A 25 2.34 1.95 28.71
C TYR A 25 2.93 0.94 27.71
N ILE A 26 2.11 0.44 26.78
CA ILE A 26 2.55 -0.51 25.74
C ILE A 26 3.60 0.13 24.82
N LYS A 27 3.35 1.35 24.31
CA LYS A 27 4.29 2.10 23.47
C LYS A 27 5.63 2.30 24.19
N ASN A 28 5.59 2.61 25.47
CA ASN A 28 6.79 2.78 26.30
C ASN A 28 7.40 1.46 26.80
N ARG A 29 6.90 0.30 26.35
CA ARG A 29 7.34 -1.05 26.77
C ARG A 29 7.39 -1.21 28.28
N SER A 30 6.34 -0.73 28.93
CA SER A 30 6.19 -0.70 30.37
C SER A 30 4.91 -1.43 30.77
N VAL A 31 4.96 -2.12 31.91
CA VAL A 31 3.82 -2.85 32.44
C VAL A 31 2.81 -1.84 33.02
N PRO A 32 1.55 -1.81 32.55
CA PRO A 32 0.52 -0.97 33.14
C PRO A 32 0.33 -1.27 34.62
N SER A 33 0.12 -0.23 35.44
CA SER A 33 -0.09 -0.44 36.88
C SER A 33 -1.33 -1.28 37.17
N ILE A 34 -1.28 -2.11 38.21
CA ILE A 34 -2.43 -2.92 38.64
C ILE A 34 -3.69 -2.07 38.88
N GLY A 35 -3.53 -0.85 39.41
CA GLY A 35 -4.63 0.08 39.62
C GLY A 35 -5.30 0.54 38.32
N LEU A 36 -4.51 0.79 37.26
CA LEU A 36 -5.04 1.09 35.92
C LEU A 36 -5.78 -0.12 35.34
N LEU A 37 -5.18 -1.31 35.43
CA LEU A 37 -5.79 -2.54 34.91
C LEU A 37 -7.09 -2.90 35.65
N THR A 38 -7.16 -2.69 36.97
CA THR A 38 -8.40 -2.85 37.74
C THR A 38 -9.49 -1.89 37.27
N ARG A 39 -9.15 -0.61 37.00
CA ARG A 39 -10.12 0.36 36.46
C ARG A 39 -10.59 -0.02 35.06
N ALA A 40 -9.67 -0.50 34.21
CA ALA A 40 -9.94 -0.80 32.81
C ALA A 40 -10.70 -2.12 32.60
N TYR A 41 -10.39 -3.16 33.38
CA TYR A 41 -10.81 -4.54 33.11
C TYR A 41 -11.44 -5.25 34.32
N GLY A 42 -11.43 -4.63 35.49
CA GLY A 42 -11.97 -5.18 36.74
C GLY A 42 -10.95 -5.97 37.56
N GLN A 43 -11.20 -6.01 38.87
CA GLN A 43 -10.28 -6.57 39.88
C GLN A 43 -9.93 -8.04 39.63
N SER A 44 -10.86 -8.84 39.12
CA SER A 44 -10.65 -10.28 38.91
C SER A 44 -9.68 -10.61 37.78
N LYS A 45 -9.56 -9.73 36.78
CA LYS A 45 -8.71 -9.94 35.59
C LYS A 45 -7.37 -9.23 35.68
N ALA A 46 -7.30 -8.14 36.45
CA ALA A 46 -6.16 -7.21 36.44
C ALA A 46 -4.80 -7.89 36.67
N GLY A 47 -4.71 -8.81 37.65
CA GLY A 47 -3.46 -9.52 37.95
C GLY A 47 -2.99 -10.43 36.81
N ILE A 48 -3.91 -11.14 36.16
CA ILE A 48 -3.59 -12.02 35.01
C ILE A 48 -3.14 -11.17 33.82
N ILE A 49 -3.83 -10.05 33.55
CA ILE A 49 -3.46 -9.14 32.47
C ILE A 49 -2.07 -8.53 32.72
N GLN A 50 -1.76 -8.19 33.97
CA GLN A 50 -0.43 -7.69 34.34
C GLN A 50 0.66 -8.71 34.03
N GLU A 51 0.47 -9.98 34.40
CA GLU A 51 1.40 -11.07 34.13
C GLU A 51 1.61 -11.28 32.61
N ILE A 52 0.56 -11.13 31.79
CA ILE A 52 0.69 -11.19 30.32
C ILE A 52 1.61 -10.07 29.80
N PHE A 53 1.45 -8.85 30.30
CA PHE A 53 2.33 -7.73 29.92
C PHE A 53 3.78 -7.95 30.38
N GLU A 54 3.98 -8.41 31.62
CA GLU A 54 5.31 -8.73 32.17
C GLU A 54 6.03 -9.76 31.30
N ASN A 55 5.39 -10.91 31.04
CA ASN A 55 5.95 -11.97 30.22
C ASN A 55 6.27 -11.50 28.79
N TYR A 56 5.37 -10.73 28.17
CA TYR A 56 5.61 -10.22 26.83
C TYR A 56 6.80 -9.26 26.77
N PHE A 57 6.88 -8.31 27.71
CA PHE A 57 7.97 -7.34 27.72
C PHE A 57 9.30 -7.95 28.12
N ASP A 58 9.34 -8.94 28.99
CA ASP A 58 10.58 -9.67 29.32
C ASP A 58 11.23 -10.31 28.08
N VAL A 59 10.42 -10.85 27.17
CA VAL A 59 10.91 -11.47 25.93
C VAL A 59 11.22 -10.43 24.84
N ASN A 60 10.41 -9.37 24.74
CA ASN A 60 10.46 -8.43 23.63
C ASN A 60 11.11 -7.07 23.99
N PHE A 61 11.81 -6.95 25.12
CA PHE A 61 12.37 -5.67 25.55
C PHE A 61 13.48 -5.18 24.62
N LYS A 62 13.32 -3.96 24.09
CA LYS A 62 14.30 -3.28 23.24
C LYS A 62 14.50 -1.85 23.75
N PRO A 63 15.40 -1.61 24.73
CA PRO A 63 15.50 -0.34 25.46
C PRO A 63 15.96 0.86 24.62
N TRP A 64 16.54 0.60 23.44
CA TRP A 64 17.08 1.65 22.58
C TRP A 64 16.04 2.25 21.61
N LEU A 65 14.85 1.67 21.50
CA LEU A 65 13.82 2.18 20.60
C LEU A 65 13.14 3.42 21.21
N LYS A 66 13.14 4.53 20.48
CA LYS A 66 12.44 5.75 20.89
C LYS A 66 11.03 5.76 20.31
N VAL A 67 10.02 5.95 21.17
CA VAL A 67 8.63 6.10 20.73
C VAL A 67 8.51 7.30 19.80
N ARG A 68 7.90 7.10 18.64
CA ARG A 68 7.54 8.16 17.71
C ARG A 68 6.46 9.02 18.35
N GLU A 69 6.71 10.31 18.40
CA GLU A 69 5.74 11.32 18.86
C GLU A 69 4.77 11.67 17.73
N HIS A 70 3.53 11.98 18.08
CA HIS A 70 2.53 12.51 17.14
C HIS A 70 3.02 13.82 16.52
N ASP A 71 2.86 13.94 15.20
CA ASP A 71 2.99 15.23 14.51
C ASP A 71 1.61 15.88 14.40
N TYR A 72 1.20 16.57 15.47
CA TYR A 72 -0.07 17.32 15.49
C TYR A 72 -0.11 18.48 14.48
N THR A 73 1.03 18.81 13.85
CA THR A 73 1.13 19.84 12.82
C THR A 73 1.24 19.26 11.40
N ALA A 74 1.10 17.94 11.25
CA ALA A 74 1.04 17.29 9.95
C ALA A 74 -0.14 17.88 9.15
N PRO A 75 0.08 18.30 7.90
CA PRO A 75 -0.97 18.85 7.06
C PRO A 75 -1.97 17.77 6.65
N ASP A 76 -3.08 18.19 6.06
CA ASP A 76 -4.14 17.30 5.56
C ASP A 76 -4.38 17.59 4.06
N GLU A 77 -3.32 17.76 3.28
CA GLU A 77 -3.35 18.18 1.86
C GLU A 77 -3.94 17.09 0.95
N VAL A 78 -3.48 15.84 1.08
CA VAL A 78 -4.00 14.69 0.32
C VAL A 78 -5.45 14.42 0.70
N PHE A 79 -5.77 14.50 1.99
CA PHE A 79 -7.15 14.38 2.48
C PHE A 79 -8.06 15.49 1.93
N SER A 80 -7.58 16.74 1.91
CA SER A 80 -8.35 17.87 1.38
C SER A 80 -8.57 17.72 -0.12
N ALA A 81 -7.55 17.32 -0.88
CA ALA A 81 -7.69 17.04 -2.30
C ALA A 81 -8.74 15.97 -2.60
N ARG A 82 -8.78 14.89 -1.82
CA ARG A 82 -9.85 13.87 -1.94
C ARG A 82 -11.23 14.46 -1.69
N THR A 83 -11.36 15.28 -0.65
CA THR A 83 -12.64 15.89 -0.28
C THR A 83 -13.14 16.82 -1.38
N ASN A 84 -12.26 17.66 -1.93
CA ASN A 84 -12.59 18.56 -3.03
C ASN A 84 -13.05 17.83 -4.28
N LEU A 85 -12.40 16.70 -4.63
CA LEU A 85 -12.84 15.88 -5.77
C LEU A 85 -14.24 15.30 -5.57
N GLU A 86 -14.62 14.97 -4.33
CA GLU A 86 -15.99 14.51 -4.05
C GLU A 86 -17.05 15.59 -4.33
N GLU A 87 -16.65 16.87 -4.33
CA GLU A 87 -17.50 18.02 -4.66
C GLU A 87 -17.45 18.42 -6.15
N ASP A 88 -16.50 17.90 -6.95
CA ASP A 88 -16.39 18.18 -8.39
C ASP A 88 -17.40 17.36 -9.22
N GLU A 89 -18.31 18.05 -9.90
CA GLU A 89 -19.38 17.42 -10.70
C GLU A 89 -18.84 16.54 -11.84
N ASN A 90 -17.76 16.95 -12.51
CA ASN A 90 -17.18 16.18 -13.61
C ASN A 90 -16.50 14.90 -13.08
N TYR A 91 -15.78 15.02 -11.97
CA TYR A 91 -15.20 13.87 -11.31
C TYR A 91 -16.29 12.88 -10.88
N GLN A 92 -17.38 13.36 -10.28
CA GLN A 92 -18.51 12.52 -9.87
C GLN A 92 -19.18 11.82 -11.04
N ARG A 93 -19.33 12.45 -12.21
CA ARG A 93 -19.86 11.81 -13.42
C ARG A 93 -19.00 10.64 -13.89
N ILE A 94 -17.68 10.82 -13.94
CA ILE A 94 -16.72 9.76 -14.27
C ILE A 94 -16.81 8.64 -13.22
N HIS A 95 -16.74 9.01 -11.94
CA HIS A 95 -16.72 8.05 -10.84
C HIS A 95 -18.00 7.22 -10.78
N ALA A 96 -19.16 7.85 -10.91
CA ALA A 96 -20.46 7.18 -10.95
C ALA A 96 -20.56 6.21 -12.13
N SER A 97 -20.10 6.61 -13.33
CA SER A 97 -20.09 5.73 -14.51
C SER A 97 -19.31 4.45 -14.22
N ILE A 98 -18.10 4.58 -13.67
CA ILE A 98 -17.25 3.43 -13.31
C ILE A 98 -17.92 2.54 -12.25
N LEU A 99 -18.55 3.11 -11.23
CA LEU A 99 -19.27 2.35 -10.20
C LEU A 99 -20.44 1.54 -10.78
N TYR A 100 -21.09 2.05 -11.82
CA TYR A 100 -22.14 1.33 -12.56
C TYR A 100 -21.59 0.40 -13.66
N ASN A 101 -20.27 0.19 -13.72
CA ASN A 101 -19.59 -0.60 -14.78
C ASN A 101 -19.90 -0.06 -16.19
N VAL A 102 -20.03 1.26 -16.31
CA VAL A 102 -20.18 1.99 -17.57
C VAL A 102 -18.89 2.73 -17.86
N VAL A 103 -18.44 2.64 -19.10
CA VAL A 103 -17.25 3.35 -19.57
C VAL A 103 -17.54 4.86 -19.53
N PRO A 104 -16.72 5.68 -18.86
CA PRO A 104 -16.94 7.12 -18.80
C PRO A 104 -16.93 7.79 -20.17
N ASP A 105 -17.67 8.90 -20.29
CA ASP A 105 -17.64 9.73 -21.49
C ASP A 105 -16.25 10.34 -21.68
N LEU A 106 -15.79 10.35 -22.93
CA LEU A 106 -14.50 10.89 -23.29
C LEU A 106 -14.42 12.40 -23.01
N GLU A 107 -15.52 13.14 -23.17
CA GLU A 107 -15.53 14.59 -22.89
C GLU A 107 -15.30 14.91 -21.41
N ASP A 108 -15.80 14.07 -20.50
CA ASP A 108 -15.53 14.24 -19.07
C ASP A 108 -14.09 13.86 -18.74
N LEU A 109 -13.58 12.77 -19.32
CA LEU A 109 -12.17 12.37 -19.16
C LEU A 109 -11.19 13.43 -19.69
N ARG A 110 -11.52 14.13 -20.79
CA ARG A 110 -10.71 15.22 -21.38
C ARG A 110 -10.41 16.35 -20.41
N LYS A 111 -11.29 16.61 -19.44
CA LYS A 111 -11.07 17.64 -18.42
C LYS A 111 -9.94 17.27 -17.45
N PHE A 112 -9.78 15.98 -17.17
CA PHE A 112 -8.79 15.47 -16.21
C PHE A 112 -7.50 15.00 -16.90
N TYR A 113 -7.59 14.37 -18.07
CA TYR A 113 -6.48 13.66 -18.69
C TYR A 113 -6.06 14.24 -20.05
N GLY A 114 -6.77 15.26 -20.55
CA GLY A 114 -6.44 16.00 -21.77
C GLY A 114 -6.12 15.07 -22.96
N PRO A 115 -4.93 15.15 -23.57
CA PRO A 115 -4.56 14.33 -24.73
C PRO A 115 -4.45 12.83 -24.42
N TYR A 116 -4.35 12.41 -23.16
CA TYR A 116 -4.25 11.01 -22.75
C TYR A 116 -5.60 10.34 -22.46
N SER A 117 -6.70 11.07 -22.62
CA SER A 117 -8.04 10.60 -22.23
C SER A 117 -8.49 9.34 -22.95
N GLU A 118 -8.13 9.16 -24.22
CA GLU A 118 -8.43 7.93 -24.97
C GLU A 118 -7.71 6.72 -24.38
N SER A 119 -6.44 6.90 -23.97
CA SER A 119 -5.66 5.83 -23.35
C SER A 119 -6.17 5.49 -21.96
N VAL A 120 -6.50 6.48 -21.14
CA VAL A 120 -7.13 6.26 -19.82
C VAL A 120 -8.49 5.57 -19.98
N LYS A 121 -9.31 6.01 -20.94
CA LYS A 121 -10.59 5.37 -21.28
C LYS A 121 -10.38 3.91 -21.65
N LYS A 122 -9.40 3.60 -22.50
CA LYS A 122 -9.05 2.22 -22.88
C LYS A 122 -8.67 1.35 -21.66
N ILE A 123 -7.94 1.90 -20.69
CA ILE A 123 -7.64 1.18 -19.43
C ILE A 123 -8.92 0.94 -18.63
N PHE A 124 -9.76 1.96 -18.43
CA PHE A 124 -11.03 1.79 -17.70
C PHE A 124 -11.96 0.78 -18.37
N GLU A 125 -12.03 0.78 -19.71
CA GLU A 125 -12.75 -0.22 -20.49
C GLU A 125 -12.30 -1.64 -20.17
N GLN A 126 -11.00 -1.90 -20.13
CA GLN A 126 -10.49 -3.24 -19.80
C GLN A 126 -10.82 -3.66 -18.38
N TYR A 127 -10.64 -2.76 -17.41
CA TYR A 127 -10.95 -3.05 -16.01
C TYR A 127 -12.44 -3.38 -15.81
N ILE A 128 -13.32 -2.63 -16.49
CA ILE A 128 -14.77 -2.86 -16.47
C ILE A 128 -15.12 -4.18 -17.17
N TYR A 129 -14.58 -4.42 -18.37
CA TYR A 129 -14.83 -5.64 -19.14
C TYR A 129 -14.40 -6.91 -18.39
N LEU A 130 -13.22 -6.87 -17.77
CA LEU A 130 -12.68 -7.96 -16.95
C LEU A 130 -13.32 -8.06 -15.55
N GLN A 131 -14.18 -7.11 -15.20
CA GLN A 131 -14.84 -7.00 -13.90
C GLN A 131 -13.84 -7.03 -12.74
N LEU A 132 -12.72 -6.32 -12.88
CA LEU A 132 -11.68 -6.28 -11.85
C LEU A 132 -12.20 -5.58 -10.61
N LYS A 133 -12.03 -6.23 -9.46
CA LYS A 133 -12.51 -5.75 -8.18
C LYS A 133 -11.41 -5.74 -7.14
N ARG A 134 -11.48 -4.72 -6.31
CA ARG A 134 -10.70 -4.61 -5.08
C ARG A 134 -11.24 -5.56 -4.02
N LYS A 135 -10.48 -5.80 -2.95
CA LYS A 135 -10.91 -6.62 -1.81
C LYS A 135 -12.20 -6.12 -1.14
N CYS A 136 -12.47 -4.81 -1.25
CA CYS A 136 -13.72 -4.19 -0.80
C CYS A 136 -14.90 -4.36 -1.77
N ASN A 137 -14.76 -5.17 -2.83
CA ASN A 137 -15.76 -5.44 -3.87
C ASN A 137 -16.12 -4.23 -4.76
N ILE A 138 -15.46 -3.08 -4.57
CA ILE A 138 -15.53 -1.92 -5.45
C ILE A 138 -14.67 -2.17 -6.70
N SER A 139 -15.09 -1.63 -7.85
CA SER A 139 -14.33 -1.70 -9.10
C SER A 139 -12.90 -1.18 -8.93
N SER A 140 -11.93 -1.91 -9.47
CA SER A 140 -10.52 -1.47 -9.48
C SER A 140 -10.33 -0.21 -10.34
N ALA A 141 -11.15 0.02 -11.37
CA ALA A 141 -11.12 1.27 -12.12
C ALA A 141 -11.49 2.49 -11.24
N SER A 142 -12.32 2.32 -10.20
CA SER A 142 -12.63 3.41 -9.27
C SER A 142 -11.41 3.80 -8.44
N HIS A 143 -10.52 2.85 -8.14
CA HIS A 143 -9.24 3.13 -7.48
C HIS A 143 -8.31 3.93 -8.40
N LEU A 144 -8.16 3.50 -9.66
CA LEU A 144 -7.39 4.24 -10.65
C LEU A 144 -7.88 5.68 -10.83
N ASN A 145 -9.20 5.87 -10.93
CA ASN A 145 -9.81 7.19 -11.06
C ASN A 145 -9.55 8.07 -9.83
N ARG A 146 -9.65 7.53 -8.60
CA ARG A 146 -9.32 8.26 -7.36
C ARG A 146 -7.86 8.70 -7.33
N VAL A 147 -6.93 7.78 -7.62
CA VAL A 147 -5.49 8.09 -7.60
C VAL A 147 -5.15 9.14 -8.66
N GLY A 148 -5.68 9.01 -9.88
CA GLY A 148 -5.55 9.99 -10.95
C GLY A 148 -6.13 11.35 -10.61
N GLY A 149 -7.36 11.38 -10.08
CA GLY A 149 -8.04 12.62 -9.67
C GLY A 149 -7.27 13.36 -8.57
N VAL A 150 -6.80 12.64 -7.54
CA VAL A 150 -6.04 13.25 -6.43
C VAL A 150 -4.72 13.85 -6.92
N ALA A 151 -4.01 13.18 -7.84
CA ALA A 151 -2.81 13.75 -8.43
C ALA A 151 -3.08 15.06 -9.20
N ILE A 152 -4.24 15.18 -9.85
CA ILE A 152 -4.66 16.38 -10.57
C ILE A 152 -5.02 17.51 -9.58
N GLU A 153 -5.80 17.20 -8.56
CA GLU A 153 -6.23 18.17 -7.53
C GLU A 153 -5.04 18.71 -6.73
N LEU A 154 -4.02 17.88 -6.49
CA LEU A 154 -2.75 18.31 -5.89
C LEU A 154 -1.85 19.10 -6.87
N ASN A 155 -2.35 19.44 -8.05
CA ASN A 155 -1.65 20.20 -9.08
C ASN A 155 -0.28 19.59 -9.47
N PHE A 156 -0.20 18.25 -9.56
CA PHE A 156 1.04 17.60 -10.02
C PHE A 156 1.37 18.00 -11.45
N ASN A 157 0.32 18.28 -12.22
CA ASN A 157 0.44 18.83 -13.56
C ASN A 157 0.79 20.32 -13.52
N VAL A 158 1.80 20.73 -14.28
CA VAL A 158 1.98 22.14 -14.65
C VAL A 158 0.78 22.56 -15.51
N ALA A 159 0.36 23.83 -15.46
CA ALA A 159 -0.77 24.32 -16.25
C ALA A 159 -0.65 23.91 -17.73
N GLY A 160 -1.65 23.16 -18.22
CA GLY A 160 -1.68 22.65 -19.60
C GLY A 160 -1.00 21.29 -19.83
N CYS A 161 -0.37 20.72 -18.81
CA CYS A 161 0.15 19.34 -18.81
C CYS A 161 -0.88 18.41 -18.17
N PHE A 162 -0.95 17.15 -18.62
CA PHE A 162 -1.89 16.15 -18.09
C PHE A 162 -1.21 14.83 -17.72
N GLU A 163 0.12 14.79 -17.84
CA GLU A 163 0.94 13.58 -17.78
C GLU A 163 0.83 12.87 -16.43
N TYR A 164 1.01 13.58 -15.31
CA TYR A 164 1.03 12.94 -13.99
C TYR A 164 -0.35 12.45 -13.56
N GLY A 165 -1.41 13.15 -13.94
CA GLY A 165 -2.79 12.68 -13.75
C GLY A 165 -3.06 11.39 -14.52
N ALA A 166 -2.61 11.32 -15.78
CA ALA A 166 -2.74 10.11 -16.61
C ALA A 166 -1.86 8.96 -16.11
N ILE A 167 -0.61 9.23 -15.72
CA ILE A 167 0.30 8.25 -15.11
C ILE A 167 -0.33 7.67 -13.85
N ALA A 168 -0.88 8.52 -12.98
CA ALA A 168 -1.58 8.11 -11.77
C ALA A 168 -2.85 7.29 -12.07
N ALA A 169 -3.61 7.64 -13.10
CA ALA A 169 -4.76 6.84 -13.54
C ALA A 169 -4.38 5.50 -14.20
N MET A 170 -3.12 5.32 -14.59
CA MET A 170 -2.62 4.12 -15.28
C MET A 170 -1.60 3.33 -14.46
N HIS A 171 -1.32 3.71 -13.21
CA HIS A 171 -0.19 3.20 -12.44
C HIS A 171 -0.19 1.67 -12.26
N ASP A 172 -1.36 1.06 -12.01
CA ASP A 172 -1.52 -0.39 -11.85
C ASP A 172 -1.87 -1.11 -13.18
N ALA A 173 -1.97 -0.38 -14.31
CA ALA A 173 -2.44 -0.95 -15.57
C ALA A 173 -1.58 -2.14 -16.04
N ILE A 174 -0.26 -2.04 -15.86
CA ILE A 174 0.66 -3.11 -16.25
C ILE A 174 0.48 -4.32 -15.31
N GLU A 175 0.42 -4.12 -13.99
CA GLU A 175 0.27 -5.20 -13.00
C GLU A 175 -1.03 -6.00 -13.20
N ASP A 176 -2.14 -5.28 -13.33
CA ASP A 176 -3.47 -5.87 -13.37
C ASP A 176 -3.84 -6.43 -14.74
N LEU A 177 -3.45 -5.76 -15.83
CA LEU A 177 -3.89 -6.13 -17.18
C LEU A 177 -2.91 -7.03 -17.91
N LEU A 178 -1.59 -6.94 -17.70
CA LEU A 178 -0.63 -7.79 -18.41
C LEU A 178 -1.00 -9.28 -18.33
N PRO A 179 -1.30 -9.89 -17.16
CA PRO A 179 -1.63 -11.31 -17.09
C PRO A 179 -3.05 -11.68 -17.56
N LEU A 180 -3.92 -10.70 -17.83
CA LEU A 180 -5.36 -10.91 -18.06
C LEU A 180 -5.83 -10.47 -19.45
N ALA A 181 -5.30 -9.35 -19.94
CA ALA A 181 -5.62 -8.78 -21.24
C ALA A 181 -5.20 -9.74 -22.36
N ARG A 182 -5.87 -9.57 -23.50
CA ARG A 182 -5.62 -10.36 -24.70
C ARG A 182 -5.43 -9.46 -25.90
N ASP A 183 -4.58 -9.89 -26.81
CA ASP A 183 -4.37 -9.23 -28.10
C ASP A 183 -5.59 -9.42 -29.03
N GLY A 184 -5.54 -8.80 -30.22
CA GLY A 184 -6.56 -8.95 -31.25
C GLY A 184 -6.80 -10.39 -31.73
N TYR A 185 -5.88 -11.32 -31.44
CA TYR A 185 -5.97 -12.75 -31.74
C TYR A 185 -6.35 -13.60 -30.51
N ARG A 186 -6.78 -12.98 -29.41
CA ARG A 186 -7.15 -13.60 -28.13
C ARG A 186 -5.98 -14.29 -27.40
N ARG A 187 -4.73 -14.02 -27.75
CA ARG A 187 -3.55 -14.50 -27.01
C ARG A 187 -3.36 -13.62 -25.78
N LYS A 188 -3.01 -14.22 -24.64
CA LYS A 188 -2.75 -13.45 -23.41
C LYS A 188 -1.40 -12.74 -23.51
N TYR A 189 -1.32 -11.57 -22.88
CA TYR A 189 -0.02 -10.98 -22.60
C TYR A 189 0.64 -11.64 -21.38
N ASP A 190 1.95 -11.54 -21.33
CA ASP A 190 2.82 -11.91 -20.21
C ASP A 190 4.17 -11.17 -20.34
N ILE A 191 5.17 -11.59 -19.56
CA ILE A 191 6.47 -10.94 -19.55
C ILE A 191 7.26 -11.13 -20.86
N GLU A 192 6.95 -12.16 -21.67
CA GLU A 192 7.66 -12.45 -22.91
C GLU A 192 7.21 -11.53 -24.07
N ASN A 193 5.96 -11.03 -24.02
CA ASN A 193 5.41 -10.08 -24.99
C ASN A 193 5.08 -8.71 -24.36
N TYR A 194 5.82 -8.36 -23.30
CA TYR A 194 5.63 -7.13 -22.53
C TYR A 194 5.67 -5.85 -23.38
N LYS A 195 6.57 -5.77 -24.36
CA LYS A 195 6.67 -4.59 -25.24
C LYS A 195 5.41 -4.40 -26.08
N GLU A 196 4.83 -5.48 -26.59
CA GLU A 196 3.58 -5.43 -27.35
C GLU A 196 2.42 -4.92 -26.47
N PHE A 197 2.37 -5.36 -25.21
CA PHE A 197 1.40 -4.83 -24.25
C PHE A 197 1.59 -3.32 -24.02
N LEU A 198 2.83 -2.88 -23.78
CA LEU A 198 3.13 -1.46 -23.56
C LEU A 198 2.70 -0.61 -24.75
N ASP A 199 3.05 -1.02 -25.97
CA ASP A 199 2.76 -0.27 -27.18
C ASP A 199 1.26 -0.20 -27.48
N GLU A 200 0.49 -1.19 -27.04
CA GLU A 200 -0.95 -1.22 -27.21
C GLU A 200 -1.71 -0.40 -26.14
N TYR A 201 -1.29 -0.45 -24.87
CA TYR A 201 -2.08 0.09 -23.76
C TYR A 201 -1.54 1.38 -23.18
N ILE A 202 -0.23 1.65 -23.28
CA ILE A 202 0.42 2.77 -22.61
C ILE A 202 1.04 3.71 -23.65
N PRO A 203 0.65 5.00 -23.70
CA PRO A 203 1.28 5.98 -24.58
C PRO A 203 2.79 5.99 -24.40
N PHE A 204 3.54 5.99 -25.50
CA PHE A 204 5.00 5.89 -25.50
C PHE A 204 5.68 6.86 -24.51
N VAL A 205 5.20 8.12 -24.47
CA VAL A 205 5.73 9.16 -23.56
C VAL A 205 5.49 8.87 -22.08
N LEU A 206 4.46 8.08 -21.75
CA LEU A 206 4.11 7.70 -20.37
C LEU A 206 4.75 6.38 -19.95
N GLN A 207 5.19 5.54 -20.89
CA GLN A 207 5.74 4.21 -20.62
C GLN A 207 6.85 4.22 -19.54
N PRO A 208 7.88 5.10 -19.59
CA PRO A 208 8.94 5.08 -18.58
C PRO A 208 8.44 5.32 -17.15
N TYR A 209 7.39 6.13 -17.00
CA TYR A 209 6.82 6.52 -15.72
C TYR A 209 5.89 5.45 -15.15
N VAL A 210 4.99 4.92 -15.97
CA VAL A 210 4.11 3.81 -15.58
C VAL A 210 4.94 2.57 -15.25
N LYS A 211 5.98 2.27 -16.05
CA LYS A 211 6.96 1.21 -15.72
C LYS A 211 7.57 1.44 -14.34
N THR A 212 8.03 2.65 -14.03
CA THR A 212 8.63 2.94 -12.73
C THR A 212 7.68 2.64 -11.57
N LEU A 213 6.38 2.89 -11.75
CA LEU A 213 5.36 2.61 -10.74
C LEU A 213 4.93 1.13 -10.70
N THR A 214 5.36 0.30 -11.64
CA THR A 214 5.00 -1.12 -11.71
C THR A 214 5.92 -1.97 -10.81
N ASN A 215 5.34 -2.85 -10.02
CA ASN A 215 6.03 -3.87 -9.24
C ASN A 215 6.38 -5.07 -10.13
N HIS A 216 7.40 -4.91 -10.97
CA HIS A 216 7.86 -5.95 -11.90
C HIS A 216 8.21 -7.26 -11.19
N TYR A 217 8.72 -7.21 -9.96
CA TYR A 217 9.07 -8.42 -9.21
C TYR A 217 7.85 -9.30 -8.92
N ASP A 218 6.68 -8.71 -8.62
CA ASP A 218 5.45 -9.49 -8.42
C ASP A 218 4.92 -10.07 -9.74
N LEU A 219 5.05 -9.32 -10.84
CA LEU A 219 4.72 -9.79 -12.19
C LEU A 219 5.58 -10.99 -12.61
N ILE A 220 6.90 -10.89 -12.44
CA ILE A 220 7.86 -11.94 -12.76
C ILE A 220 7.62 -13.16 -11.87
N LEU A 221 7.45 -12.97 -10.56
CA LEU A 221 7.15 -14.06 -9.64
C LEU A 221 5.83 -14.75 -10.03
N GLY A 222 4.78 -13.99 -10.33
CA GLY A 222 3.50 -14.52 -10.79
C GLY A 222 3.63 -15.35 -12.07
N TYR A 223 4.45 -14.90 -13.03
CA TYR A 223 4.80 -15.68 -14.22
C TYR A 223 5.53 -16.98 -13.85
N THR A 224 6.57 -16.91 -13.02
CA THR A 224 7.37 -18.06 -12.60
C THR A 224 6.53 -19.12 -11.89
N ILE A 225 5.65 -18.71 -10.97
CA ILE A 225 4.77 -19.63 -10.25
C ILE A 225 3.78 -20.31 -11.20
N ARG A 226 3.22 -19.57 -12.17
CA ARG A 226 2.35 -20.16 -13.19
C ARG A 226 3.12 -21.18 -14.04
N TYR A 227 4.32 -20.84 -14.49
CA TYR A 227 5.18 -21.75 -15.26
C TYR A 227 5.49 -23.04 -14.49
N LEU A 228 5.86 -22.96 -13.20
CA LEU A 228 6.12 -24.14 -12.37
C LEU A 228 4.89 -25.02 -12.23
N ARG A 229 3.70 -24.43 -12.01
CA ARG A 229 2.43 -25.16 -11.93
C ARG A 229 2.09 -25.87 -13.23
N GLU A 230 2.28 -25.22 -14.37
CA GLU A 230 2.05 -25.82 -15.70
C GLU A 230 3.01 -26.99 -16.00
N LYS A 231 4.18 -27.01 -15.36
CA LYS A 231 5.16 -28.08 -15.44
C LYS A 231 5.06 -29.13 -14.33
N ASP A 232 4.04 -29.05 -13.48
CA ASP A 232 3.86 -29.91 -12.30
C ASP A 232 5.10 -29.94 -11.38
N ARG A 233 5.73 -28.78 -11.20
CA ARG A 233 6.91 -28.61 -10.35
C ARG A 233 6.52 -28.00 -9.01
N PHE A 234 7.15 -28.49 -7.96
CA PHE A 234 6.98 -27.95 -6.62
C PHE A 234 7.46 -26.49 -6.54
N ILE A 235 6.78 -25.67 -5.75
CA ILE A 235 7.13 -24.27 -5.56
C ILE A 235 8.13 -24.17 -4.40
N ASN A 236 9.42 -24.08 -4.73
CA ASN A 236 10.51 -23.82 -3.78
C ASN A 236 11.55 -22.90 -4.40
N ILE A 237 12.48 -22.38 -3.60
CA ILE A 237 13.51 -21.43 -4.05
C ILE A 237 14.33 -21.99 -5.23
N SER A 238 14.79 -23.24 -5.14
CA SER A 238 15.59 -23.87 -6.20
C SER A 238 14.87 -23.87 -7.56
N ASN A 239 13.60 -24.29 -7.57
CA ASN A 239 12.79 -24.31 -8.77
C ASN A 239 12.44 -22.90 -9.27
N ILE A 240 12.24 -21.93 -8.38
CA ILE A 240 12.03 -20.53 -8.77
C ILE A 240 13.30 -19.98 -9.45
N LEU A 241 14.48 -20.21 -8.85
CA LEU A 241 15.76 -19.75 -9.40
C LEU A 241 16.02 -20.34 -10.79
N GLU A 242 15.77 -21.63 -11.02
CA GLU A 242 15.95 -22.25 -12.34
C GLU A 242 15.09 -21.57 -13.42
N VAL A 243 13.84 -21.21 -13.09
CA VAL A 243 12.98 -20.49 -14.03
C VAL A 243 13.50 -19.08 -14.29
N LEU A 244 14.01 -18.39 -13.27
CA LEU A 244 14.61 -17.07 -13.44
C LEU A 244 15.89 -17.15 -14.30
N GLU A 245 16.74 -18.15 -14.11
CA GLU A 245 17.93 -18.39 -14.95
C GLU A 245 17.56 -18.63 -16.42
N MET A 246 16.50 -19.42 -16.65
CA MET A 246 15.94 -19.61 -17.99
C MET A 246 15.49 -18.26 -18.57
N LEU A 247 14.80 -17.41 -17.80
CA LEU A 247 14.35 -16.09 -18.27
C LEU A 247 15.51 -15.14 -18.56
N ILE A 248 16.56 -15.13 -17.71
CA ILE A 248 17.80 -14.36 -17.94
C ILE A 248 18.45 -14.77 -19.27
N SER A 249 18.46 -16.07 -19.58
CA SER A 249 19.06 -16.56 -20.83
C SER A 249 18.31 -16.08 -22.09
N LYS A 250 17.02 -15.76 -21.97
CA LYS A 250 16.18 -15.26 -23.06
C LYS A 250 16.39 -13.78 -23.36
N ARG A 251 16.98 -13.00 -22.43
CA ARG A 251 17.23 -11.55 -22.55
C ARG A 251 15.97 -10.77 -22.94
N LEU A 252 15.03 -10.68 -22.00
CA LEU A 252 13.78 -9.94 -22.22
C LEU A 252 14.03 -8.44 -22.01
N ASP A 253 14.41 -7.72 -23.06
CA ASP A 253 14.93 -6.33 -23.03
C ASP A 253 14.25 -5.38 -22.03
N GLU A 254 12.92 -5.39 -21.93
CA GLU A 254 12.17 -4.44 -21.09
C GLU A 254 12.11 -4.82 -19.59
N ILE A 255 12.41 -6.09 -19.26
CA ILE A 255 12.21 -6.70 -17.93
C ILE A 255 13.51 -7.32 -17.36
N ASP A 256 14.56 -7.51 -18.18
CA ASP A 256 15.78 -8.26 -17.84
C ASP A 256 16.43 -7.82 -16.52
N GLU A 257 16.51 -6.49 -16.29
CA GLU A 257 17.08 -5.93 -15.04
C GLU A 257 16.35 -6.43 -13.79
N TYR A 258 15.02 -6.47 -13.82
CA TYR A 258 14.19 -6.89 -12.69
C TYR A 258 14.28 -8.39 -12.44
N ILE A 259 14.51 -9.21 -13.47
CA ILE A 259 14.71 -10.66 -13.33
C ILE A 259 16.05 -10.92 -12.64
N ILE A 260 17.11 -10.23 -13.06
CA ILE A 260 18.46 -10.33 -12.48
C ILE A 260 18.44 -9.91 -11.01
N GLU A 261 17.77 -8.81 -10.68
CA GLU A 261 17.64 -8.32 -9.31
C GLU A 261 16.83 -9.27 -8.43
N LEU A 262 15.70 -9.78 -8.93
CA LEU A 262 14.90 -10.79 -8.21
C LEU A 262 15.75 -12.04 -7.92
N HIS A 263 16.44 -12.56 -8.93
CA HIS A 263 17.32 -13.71 -8.80
C HIS A 263 18.42 -13.46 -7.76
N SER A 264 19.08 -12.30 -7.81
CA SER A 264 20.12 -11.91 -6.85
C SER A 264 19.58 -11.85 -5.42
N VAL A 265 18.39 -11.28 -5.21
CA VAL A 265 17.77 -11.25 -3.88
C VAL A 265 17.46 -12.66 -3.40
N LEU A 266 16.87 -13.52 -4.23
CA LEU A 266 16.50 -14.86 -3.80
C LEU A 266 17.69 -15.75 -3.44
N ILE A 267 18.82 -15.63 -4.14
CA ILE A 267 20.05 -16.37 -3.81
C ILE A 267 20.64 -15.94 -2.46
N ASN A 268 20.58 -14.64 -2.15
CA ASN A 268 21.23 -14.05 -0.99
C ASN A 268 20.31 -13.94 0.23
N SER A 269 19.17 -14.64 0.23
CA SER A 269 18.16 -14.54 1.27
C SER A 269 17.89 -15.88 1.93
N GLU A 270 17.71 -15.85 3.24
CA GLU A 270 17.15 -16.96 4.01
C GLU A 270 15.65 -16.74 4.15
N PHE A 271 14.87 -17.81 3.98
CA PHE A 271 13.42 -17.82 4.11
C PHE A 271 13.02 -18.79 5.21
N ASP A 272 12.08 -18.37 6.04
CA ASP A 272 11.55 -19.16 7.14
C ASP A 272 10.66 -20.29 6.60
N GLU A 273 10.98 -21.54 6.93
CA GLU A 273 10.23 -22.72 6.48
C GLU A 273 8.82 -22.80 7.09
N GLU A 274 8.58 -22.12 8.22
CA GLU A 274 7.27 -22.12 8.90
C GLU A 274 6.27 -21.13 8.28
N GLN A 275 6.73 -20.24 7.40
CA GLN A 275 5.92 -19.20 6.78
C GLN A 275 5.68 -19.45 5.29
N ASP A 276 4.64 -18.84 4.72
CA ASP A 276 4.36 -18.95 3.29
C ASP A 276 5.50 -18.32 2.47
N LEU A 277 6.20 -19.15 1.70
CA LEU A 277 7.38 -18.75 0.92
C LEU A 277 7.06 -17.62 -0.06
N ILE A 278 5.89 -17.66 -0.71
CA ILE A 278 5.53 -16.69 -1.74
C ILE A 278 5.25 -15.33 -1.12
N ASP A 279 4.52 -15.28 -0.01
CA ASP A 279 4.28 -14.05 0.72
C ASP A 279 5.59 -13.46 1.29
N GLN A 280 6.53 -14.30 1.76
CA GLN A 280 7.85 -13.84 2.18
C GLN A 280 8.64 -13.20 1.03
N ILE A 281 8.70 -13.85 -0.14
CA ILE A 281 9.38 -13.31 -1.32
C ILE A 281 8.73 -11.99 -1.75
N LYS A 282 7.39 -11.97 -1.87
CA LYS A 282 6.63 -10.76 -2.25
C LYS A 282 6.93 -9.61 -1.31
N TRP A 283 6.92 -9.86 0.01
CA TRP A 283 7.18 -8.83 1.01
C TRP A 283 8.61 -8.31 0.93
N LYS A 284 9.59 -9.22 0.78
CA LYS A 284 11.01 -8.85 0.65
C LYS A 284 11.26 -8.01 -0.59
N CYS A 285 10.81 -8.46 -1.77
CA CYS A 285 10.97 -7.71 -3.01
C CYS A 285 10.24 -6.36 -2.95
N TYR A 286 9.07 -6.30 -2.33
CA TYR A 286 8.35 -5.04 -2.17
C TYR A 286 9.15 -3.99 -1.38
N LYS A 287 9.75 -4.40 -0.25
CA LYS A 287 10.53 -3.50 0.62
C LYS A 287 11.91 -3.18 0.05
N ASP A 288 12.65 -4.22 -0.34
CA ASP A 288 14.08 -4.11 -0.61
C ASP A 288 14.39 -3.72 -2.05
N LEU A 289 13.46 -3.98 -2.98
CA LEU A 289 13.63 -3.69 -4.41
C LEU A 289 12.64 -2.65 -4.91
N TYR A 290 11.34 -2.91 -4.85
CA TYR A 290 10.33 -2.08 -5.52
C TYR A 290 10.22 -0.65 -4.98
N LEU A 291 9.86 -0.47 -3.70
CA LEU A 291 9.74 0.89 -3.16
C LEU A 291 11.08 1.63 -3.15
N LYS A 292 12.18 0.90 -2.90
CA LYS A 292 13.53 1.45 -2.94
C LYS A 292 13.93 1.89 -4.35
N GLY A 293 13.60 1.11 -5.38
CA GLY A 293 13.86 1.43 -6.78
C GLY A 293 13.08 2.66 -7.25
N ILE A 294 11.80 2.79 -6.86
CA ILE A 294 11.02 4.02 -7.12
C ILE A 294 11.73 5.23 -6.48
N ALA A 295 12.15 5.08 -5.22
CA ALA A 295 12.85 6.15 -4.50
C ALA A 295 14.16 6.56 -5.18
N GLU A 296 15.03 5.60 -5.48
CA GLU A 296 16.33 5.84 -6.12
C GLU A 296 16.17 6.50 -7.49
N LYS A 297 15.20 6.04 -8.30
CA LYS A 297 14.90 6.63 -9.60
C LYS A 297 14.34 8.05 -9.49
N SER A 298 13.47 8.28 -8.50
CA SER A 298 12.90 9.61 -8.25
C SER A 298 13.97 10.63 -7.84
N ILE A 299 14.97 10.21 -7.05
CA ILE A 299 16.14 11.04 -6.72
C ILE A 299 16.99 11.28 -7.97
N LYS A 300 17.37 10.21 -8.69
CA LYS A 300 18.25 10.27 -9.86
C LYS A 300 17.71 11.21 -10.93
N ASP A 301 16.41 11.14 -11.19
CA ASP A 301 15.75 11.91 -12.25
C ASP A 301 15.22 13.27 -11.74
N SER A 302 15.40 13.58 -10.45
CA SER A 302 14.81 14.75 -9.77
C SER A 302 13.29 14.86 -9.99
N ASN A 303 12.61 13.72 -10.08
CA ASN A 303 11.16 13.63 -10.33
C ASN A 303 10.45 12.98 -9.14
N TYR A 304 10.25 13.77 -8.09
CA TYR A 304 9.58 13.31 -6.87
C TYR A 304 8.08 13.05 -7.05
N ARG A 305 7.44 13.56 -8.11
CA ARG A 305 6.00 13.35 -8.36
C ARG A 305 5.66 11.87 -8.54
N LEU A 306 6.55 11.07 -9.14
CA LEU A 306 6.33 9.62 -9.27
C LEU A 306 6.30 8.95 -7.90
N PHE A 307 7.24 9.31 -7.04
CA PHE A 307 7.27 8.82 -5.66
C PHE A 307 5.98 9.21 -4.91
N GLU A 308 5.48 10.42 -5.13
CA GLU A 308 4.21 10.86 -4.52
C GLU A 308 2.98 10.16 -5.09
N ILE A 309 2.92 9.88 -6.40
CA ILE A 309 1.83 9.09 -6.98
C ILE A 309 1.74 7.74 -6.26
N LYS A 310 2.88 7.11 -5.95
CA LYS A 310 2.87 5.89 -5.15
C LYS A 310 2.35 6.11 -3.73
N GLY A 311 2.67 7.24 -3.09
CA GLY A 311 2.09 7.63 -1.79
C GLY A 311 0.57 7.83 -1.85
N ILE A 312 0.05 8.42 -2.93
CA ILE A 312 -1.39 8.60 -3.17
C ILE A 312 -2.08 7.23 -3.32
N ASP A 313 -1.52 6.31 -4.11
CA ASP A 313 -2.01 4.92 -4.19
C ASP A 313 -2.02 4.25 -2.80
N LEU A 314 -0.88 4.26 -2.09
CA LEU A 314 -0.76 3.64 -0.78
C LEU A 314 -1.72 4.21 0.27
N SER A 315 -2.03 5.50 0.18
CA SER A 315 -3.03 6.14 1.02
C SER A 315 -4.47 5.91 0.52
N ASP A 316 -4.70 5.65 -0.78
CA ASP A 316 -6.02 5.31 -1.31
C ASP A 316 -6.45 3.91 -0.87
N ASN A 317 -5.49 3.02 -0.60
CA ASN A 317 -5.75 1.71 0.00
C ASN A 317 -6.50 1.78 1.35
N PHE A 318 -6.56 2.95 1.99
CA PHE A 318 -7.42 3.17 3.16
C PHE A 318 -8.92 3.27 2.80
N HIS A 319 -9.28 3.52 1.54
CA HIS A 319 -10.65 3.40 1.06
C HIS A 319 -11.09 1.94 1.08
N GLY A 320 -12.14 1.66 1.85
CA GLY A 320 -12.58 0.29 2.10
C GLY A 320 -11.69 -0.49 3.07
N LYS A 321 -10.79 0.16 3.83
CA LYS A 321 -9.95 -0.48 4.85
C LYS A 321 -10.74 -1.39 5.78
N ASP A 322 -11.97 -1.03 6.13
CA ASP A 322 -12.82 -1.85 7.01
C ASP A 322 -13.14 -3.23 6.45
N SER A 323 -13.08 -3.42 5.13
CA SER A 323 -13.25 -4.73 4.47
C SER A 323 -11.99 -5.60 4.46
N LEU A 324 -10.82 -5.04 4.82
CA LEU A 324 -9.57 -5.78 4.87
C LEU A 324 -9.47 -6.60 6.16
N SER A 325 -8.85 -7.78 6.06
CA SER A 325 -8.38 -8.50 7.23
C SER A 325 -7.37 -7.67 8.03
N ILE A 326 -7.20 -8.00 9.32
CA ILE A 326 -6.20 -7.34 10.19
C ILE A 326 -4.80 -7.40 9.57
N ASP A 327 -4.37 -8.54 9.05
CA ASP A 327 -3.07 -8.68 8.38
C ASP A 327 -2.97 -7.78 7.14
N GLY A 328 -4.06 -7.63 6.40
CA GLY A 328 -4.15 -6.69 5.28
C GLY A 328 -3.95 -5.24 5.72
N LYS A 329 -4.58 -4.84 6.84
CA LYS A 329 -4.43 -3.49 7.43
C LYS A 329 -2.99 -3.26 7.91
N ILE A 330 -2.39 -4.21 8.62
CA ILE A 330 -1.02 -4.13 9.12
C ILE A 330 -0.03 -4.01 7.96
N ARG A 331 -0.14 -4.88 6.95
CA ARG A 331 0.71 -4.79 5.75
C ARG A 331 0.57 -3.43 5.07
N SER A 332 -0.64 -2.92 4.89
CA SER A 332 -0.87 -1.60 4.28
C SER A 332 -0.22 -0.46 5.07
N MET A 333 -0.30 -0.49 6.40
CA MET A 333 0.37 0.49 7.28
C MET A 333 1.91 0.40 7.15
N ASN A 334 2.47 -0.81 7.19
CA ASN A 334 3.91 -1.02 7.02
C ASN A 334 4.41 -0.56 5.65
N LYS A 335 3.64 -0.77 4.57
CA LYS A 335 3.96 -0.23 3.24
C LYS A 335 4.07 1.30 3.24
N ASN A 336 3.12 1.98 3.87
CA ASN A 336 3.13 3.44 3.98
C ASN A 336 4.30 3.95 4.84
N ILE A 337 4.65 3.27 5.93
CA ILE A 337 5.85 3.63 6.74
C ILE A 337 7.13 3.45 5.96
N ILE A 338 7.30 2.35 5.23
CA ILE A 338 8.49 2.12 4.40
C ILE A 338 8.62 3.23 3.35
N TRP A 339 7.53 3.54 2.64
CA TRP A 339 7.48 4.66 1.70
C TRP A 339 7.85 5.99 2.38
N GLY A 340 7.23 6.31 3.51
CA GLY A 340 7.50 7.56 4.22
C GLY A 340 8.95 7.69 4.72
N LYS A 341 9.54 6.60 5.22
CA LYS A 341 10.96 6.54 5.64
C LYS A 341 11.91 6.78 4.47
N LEU A 342 11.64 6.15 3.32
CA LEU A 342 12.43 6.38 2.10
C LEU A 342 12.33 7.84 1.66
N GLY A 343 11.13 8.41 1.65
CA GLY A 343 10.89 9.81 1.28
C GLY A 343 11.59 10.82 2.20
N TYR A 344 11.57 10.59 3.53
CA TYR A 344 12.33 11.43 4.46
C TYR A 344 13.83 11.43 4.18
N GLY A 345 14.37 10.29 3.72
CA GLY A 345 15.77 10.16 3.32
C GLY A 345 16.16 11.02 2.12
N PHE A 346 15.20 11.59 1.37
CA PHE A 346 15.51 12.45 0.23
C PHE A 346 16.04 13.81 0.66
N HIS A 347 15.73 14.25 1.89
CA HIS A 347 16.02 15.61 2.37
C HIS A 347 15.59 16.69 1.36
N SER A 348 14.45 16.48 0.70
CA SER A 348 13.98 17.34 -0.37
C SER A 348 13.64 18.73 0.14
N THR A 349 13.94 19.76 -0.65
CA THR A 349 13.48 21.13 -0.39
C THR A 349 12.09 21.40 -0.95
N TRP A 350 11.49 20.42 -1.66
CA TRP A 350 10.15 20.55 -2.23
C TRP A 350 9.08 20.31 -1.15
N THR A 351 8.43 21.39 -0.72
CA THR A 351 7.47 21.39 0.40
C THR A 351 6.31 20.40 0.26
N PRO A 352 5.62 20.27 -0.91
CA PRO A 352 4.52 19.33 -1.07
C PRO A 352 4.90 17.89 -0.71
N LEU A 353 6.04 17.38 -1.21
CA LEU A 353 6.53 16.04 -0.87
C LEU A 353 6.65 15.84 0.64
N ASN A 354 7.31 16.78 1.32
CA ASN A 354 7.53 16.70 2.77
C ASN A 354 6.21 16.75 3.54
N ASN A 355 5.26 17.57 3.09
CA ASN A 355 3.93 17.69 3.67
C ASN A 355 3.14 16.37 3.53
N HIS A 356 3.12 15.79 2.32
CA HIS A 356 2.42 14.54 2.07
C HIS A 356 3.04 13.35 2.81
N ILE A 357 4.37 13.31 2.96
CA ILE A 357 5.05 12.29 3.80
C ILE A 357 4.62 12.41 5.27
N ARG A 358 4.60 13.64 5.81
CA ARG A 358 4.18 13.90 7.20
C ARG A 358 2.73 13.50 7.41
N GLU A 359 1.84 13.88 6.49
CA GLU A 359 0.43 13.49 6.51
C GLU A 359 0.28 11.96 6.54
N ALA A 360 0.91 11.25 5.60
CA ALA A 360 0.79 9.80 5.49
C ALA A 360 1.31 9.06 6.74
N ILE A 361 2.44 9.48 7.29
CA ILE A 361 3.02 8.85 8.48
C ILE A 361 2.14 9.09 9.71
N GLU A 362 1.62 10.29 9.88
CA GLU A 362 0.70 10.59 10.99
C GLU A 362 -0.62 9.80 10.85
N GLU A 363 -1.17 9.69 9.64
CA GLU A 363 -2.36 8.88 9.38
C GLU A 363 -2.16 7.40 9.70
N VAL A 364 -0.98 6.86 9.38
CA VAL A 364 -0.61 5.48 9.72
C VAL A 364 -0.44 5.30 11.21
N TYR A 365 0.21 6.24 11.89
CA TYR A 365 0.39 6.20 13.33
C TYR A 365 -0.97 6.17 14.06
N ILE A 366 -1.86 7.12 13.74
CA ILE A 366 -3.21 7.16 14.31
C ILE A 366 -4.00 5.89 13.96
N SER A 367 -3.86 5.38 12.73
CA SER A 367 -4.49 4.12 12.30
C SER A 367 -4.04 2.92 13.13
N ALA A 368 -2.75 2.82 13.44
CA ALA A 368 -2.17 1.75 14.23
C ALA A 368 -2.69 1.80 15.66
N GLU A 369 -2.73 2.99 16.25
CA GLU A 369 -3.33 3.21 17.58
C GLU A 369 -4.81 2.82 17.59
N ASN A 370 -5.61 3.26 16.61
CA ASN A 370 -7.03 2.93 16.56
C ASN A 370 -7.29 1.42 16.49
N ILE A 371 -6.46 0.66 15.76
CA ILE A 371 -6.58 -0.80 15.67
C ILE A 371 -6.27 -1.47 17.02
N ILE A 372 -5.28 -0.98 17.75
CA ILE A 372 -4.96 -1.47 19.10
C ILE A 372 -6.05 -1.09 20.09
N LEU A 373 -6.49 0.16 20.08
CA LEU A 373 -7.51 0.67 20.98
C LEU A 373 -8.81 -0.12 20.86
N ARG A 374 -9.24 -0.48 19.65
CA ARG A 374 -10.41 -1.34 19.42
C ARG A 374 -10.34 -2.66 20.18
N ASP A 375 -9.17 -3.30 20.24
CA ASP A 375 -8.98 -4.53 21.02
C ASP A 375 -8.99 -4.25 22.53
N LEU A 376 -8.32 -3.18 22.96
CA LEU A 376 -8.25 -2.82 24.39
C LEU A 376 -9.61 -2.43 24.98
N PHE A 377 -10.60 -2.08 24.17
CA PHE A 377 -11.97 -1.81 24.62
C PHE A 377 -12.90 -3.02 24.60
N GLU A 378 -12.44 -4.17 24.11
CA GLU A 378 -13.32 -5.30 23.85
C GLU A 378 -13.85 -5.90 25.17
N PRO A 379 -15.17 -5.82 25.44
CA PRO A 379 -15.73 -6.27 26.70
C PRO A 379 -15.68 -7.80 26.87
N GLN A 380 -15.64 -8.54 25.77
CA GLN A 380 -15.61 -10.00 25.75
C GLN A 380 -14.19 -10.50 25.44
N SER A 381 -13.85 -11.72 25.88
CA SER A 381 -12.54 -12.32 25.55
C SER A 381 -11.33 -11.42 25.85
N THR A 382 -11.39 -10.62 26.93
CA THR A 382 -10.39 -9.58 27.24
C THR A 382 -8.95 -10.09 27.17
N LEU A 383 -8.66 -11.29 27.69
CA LEU A 383 -7.29 -11.85 27.66
C LEU A 383 -6.81 -12.16 26.23
N ASP A 384 -7.72 -12.64 25.37
CA ASP A 384 -7.43 -12.93 23.96
C ASP A 384 -7.10 -11.64 23.22
N PHE A 385 -7.88 -10.57 23.46
CA PHE A 385 -7.68 -9.27 22.83
C PHE A 385 -6.46 -8.50 23.37
N ILE A 386 -6.08 -8.68 24.64
CA ILE A 386 -4.79 -8.19 25.16
C ILE A 386 -3.63 -8.88 24.44
N THR A 387 -3.68 -10.20 24.29
CA THR A 387 -2.65 -10.95 23.57
C THR A 387 -2.58 -10.53 22.10
N ALA A 388 -3.74 -10.40 21.44
CA ALA A 388 -3.84 -9.92 20.07
C ALA A 388 -3.28 -8.50 19.92
N THR A 389 -3.53 -7.61 20.88
CA THR A 389 -2.96 -6.26 20.92
C THR A 389 -1.44 -6.30 20.90
N LEU A 390 -0.84 -7.13 21.76
CA LEU A 390 0.62 -7.26 21.86
C LEU A 390 1.24 -7.82 20.58
N ILE A 391 0.59 -8.79 19.93
CA ILE A 391 1.01 -9.30 18.62
C ILE A 391 0.92 -8.21 17.55
N LYS A 392 -0.20 -7.49 17.47
CA LYS A 392 -0.39 -6.37 16.53
C LYS A 392 0.67 -5.28 16.76
N PHE A 393 0.98 -4.99 18.02
CA PHE A 393 2.02 -4.05 18.40
C PHE A 393 3.41 -4.47 17.89
N SER A 394 3.80 -5.74 18.07
CA SER A 394 5.05 -6.28 17.51
C SER A 394 5.12 -6.10 15.99
N LEU A 395 4.02 -6.40 15.29
CA LEU A 395 3.95 -6.30 13.83
C LEU A 395 3.95 -4.86 13.31
N LEU A 396 3.68 -3.89 14.19
CA LEU A 396 3.64 -2.44 13.91
C LEU A 396 4.79 -1.69 14.58
N GLU A 397 5.83 -2.39 15.04
CA GLU A 397 6.99 -1.78 15.70
C GLU A 397 7.58 -0.64 14.86
N GLU A 398 7.71 -0.84 13.54
CA GLU A 398 8.25 0.18 12.64
C GLU A 398 7.38 1.46 12.54
N VAL A 399 6.09 1.39 12.87
CA VAL A 399 5.17 2.53 12.95
C VAL A 399 5.41 3.32 14.23
N PHE A 400 5.46 2.62 15.37
CA PHE A 400 5.50 3.24 16.70
C PHE A 400 6.87 3.76 17.11
N TYR A 401 7.95 3.33 16.46
CA TYR A 401 9.31 3.69 16.85
C TYR A 401 10.09 4.39 15.73
N ILE A 402 11.10 5.17 16.11
CA ILE A 402 12.11 5.81 15.25
C ILE A 402 13.50 5.25 15.50
#